data_AF-A0A943EHW4-F1
#
_entry.id   AF-A0A943EHW4-F1
#
_cell.length_a   1.000
_cell.length_b   1.000
_cell.length_c   1.000
_cell.angle_alpha   90.00
_cell.angle_beta   90.00
_cell.angle_gamma   90.00
#
_symmetry.space_group_name_H-M   'P 1'
#
loop_
_entity.id
_entity.type
_entity.pdbx_description
1 polymer ?
#
loop_
_entity_poly.entity_id
_entity_poly.type
_entity_poly.pdbx_seq_one_letter_code
_entity_poly.pdbx_strand_id
1 'polypeptide(L)'
;MFTTSKGGPIDIAFANRVLCKLNYKKKLSTHIFRHTHIGLLAERGVPLKAIMARVGHNDPVTTMSIYTHVTDTMSQAAVRAMNAIK
;
A
#
# COMPACT_ATOMS: atom_id res chain seq x y z
N MET A 1 -12.37 -17.65 4.86
CA MET A 1 -10.95 -17.86 5.25
C MET A 1 -10.15 -18.28 4.01
N PHE A 2 -8.85 -17.94 3.95
CA PHE A 2 -7.97 -18.37 2.85
C PHE A 2 -7.44 -19.78 3.15
N THR A 3 -8.08 -20.80 2.58
CA THR A 3 -7.75 -22.21 2.81
C THR A 3 -7.40 -22.94 1.51
N THR A 4 -6.61 -24.00 1.65
CA THR A 4 -6.36 -24.99 0.61
C THR A 4 -7.61 -25.87 0.40
N SER A 5 -7.65 -26.65 -0.68
CA SER A 5 -8.75 -27.58 -0.97
C SER A 5 -8.96 -28.65 0.11
N LYS A 6 -7.99 -28.84 1.01
CA LYS A 6 -8.07 -29.74 2.17
C LYS A 6 -8.45 -29.02 3.48
N GLY A 7 -8.79 -27.73 3.41
CA GLY A 7 -9.18 -26.92 4.58
C GLY A 7 -8.02 -26.32 5.38
N GLY A 8 -6.76 -26.69 5.10
CA GLY A 8 -5.60 -26.10 5.77
C GLY A 8 -5.36 -24.64 5.36
N PRO A 9 -4.75 -23.79 6.22
CA PRO A 9 -4.50 -22.38 5.91
C PRO A 9 -3.50 -22.22 4.75
N ILE A 10 -3.66 -21.16 3.95
CA ILE A 10 -2.67 -20.81 2.93
C ILE A 10 -1.46 -20.16 3.60
N ASP A 11 -0.29 -20.73 3.35
CA ASP A 11 0.98 -20.19 3.82
C ASP A 11 1.43 -18.96 3.01
N ILE A 12 2.04 -17.98 3.69
CA ILE A 12 2.50 -16.73 3.06
C ILE A 12 3.63 -17.00 2.06
N ALA A 13 4.54 -17.94 2.34
CA ALA A 13 5.60 -18.28 1.41
C ALA A 13 5.05 -18.98 0.16
N PHE A 14 3.99 -19.79 0.30
CA PHE A 14 3.26 -20.32 -0.84
C PHE A 14 2.63 -19.20 -1.69
N ALA A 15 1.92 -18.25 -1.05
CA ALA A 15 1.33 -17.11 -1.74
C ALA A 15 2.40 -16.28 -2.49
N ASN A 16 3.52 -15.96 -1.83
CA ASN A 16 4.65 -15.25 -2.45
C ASN A 16 5.26 -16.04 -3.62
N ARG A 17 5.35 -17.38 -3.52
CA ARG A 17 5.85 -18.23 -4.60
C ARG A 17 4.94 -18.19 -5.82
N VAL A 18 3.63 -18.19 -5.63
CA VAL A 18 2.65 -18.03 -6.72
C VAL A 18 2.78 -16.64 -7.36
N LEU A 19 2.89 -15.59 -6.54
CA LEU A 19 3.07 -14.22 -7.02
C LEU A 19 4.36 -14.04 -7.84
N CYS A 20 5.46 -14.67 -7.45
CA CYS A 20 6.71 -14.63 -8.20
C CYS A 20 6.63 -15.28 -9.59
N LYS A 21 5.65 -16.15 -9.85
CA LYS A 21 5.44 -16.78 -11.16
C LYS A 21 4.65 -15.87 -12.12
N LEU A 22 4.04 -14.80 -11.62
CA LEU A 22 3.33 -13.85 -12.47
C LEU A 22 4.35 -13.01 -13.23
N ASN A 23 4.15 -12.88 -14.55
CA ASN A 23 5.01 -12.06 -15.39
C ASN A 23 4.68 -10.57 -15.19
N TYR A 24 5.24 -9.98 -14.13
CA TYR A 24 5.08 -8.56 -13.80
C TYR A 24 6.44 -7.87 -13.72
N LYS A 25 6.49 -6.58 -14.06
CA LYS A 25 7.75 -5.81 -14.15
C LYS A 25 8.45 -5.62 -12.79
N LYS A 26 7.73 -5.76 -11.68
CA LYS A 26 8.27 -5.62 -10.32
C LYS A 26 8.15 -6.95 -9.58
N LYS A 27 9.07 -7.22 -8.65
CA LYS A 27 9.00 -8.37 -7.77
C LYS A 27 7.73 -8.27 -6.91
N LEU A 28 6.76 -9.15 -7.11
CA LEU A 28 5.52 -9.16 -6.34
C LEU A 28 5.71 -9.92 -5.03
N SER A 29 5.14 -9.36 -3.96
CA SER A 29 5.04 -10.00 -2.65
C SER A 29 3.73 -9.59 -1.98
N THR A 30 3.30 -10.33 -0.97
CA THR A 30 2.12 -10.00 -0.16
C THR A 30 2.20 -8.61 0.46
N HIS A 31 3.40 -8.15 0.84
CA HIS A 31 3.62 -6.82 1.43
C HIS A 31 3.36 -5.67 0.45
N ILE A 32 3.61 -5.87 -0.85
CA ILE A 32 3.37 -4.82 -1.84
C ILE A 32 1.90 -4.42 -1.90
N PHE A 33 0.97 -5.37 -1.77
CA PHE A 33 -0.46 -5.05 -1.74
C PHE A 33 -0.82 -4.18 -0.54
N ARG A 34 -0.18 -4.39 0.62
CA ARG A 34 -0.35 -3.52 1.79
C ARG A 34 0.14 -2.10 1.48
N HIS A 35 1.31 -1.96 0.85
CA HIS A 35 1.83 -0.65 0.45
C HIS A 35 0.92 0.06 -0.56
N THR A 36 0.43 -0.66 -1.57
CA THR A 36 -0.53 -0.12 -2.53
C THR A 36 -1.82 0.33 -1.85
N HIS A 37 -2.34 -0.44 -0.89
CA HIS A 37 -3.54 -0.05 -0.15
C HIS A 37 -3.32 1.23 0.66
N ILE A 38 -2.19 1.35 1.35
CA ILE A 38 -1.83 2.56 2.11
C ILE A 38 -1.70 3.77 1.19
N GLY A 39 -0.98 3.64 0.07
CA GLY A 39 -0.82 4.71 -0.91
C GLY A 39 -2.16 5.18 -1.46
N LEU A 40 -3.04 4.24 -1.81
CA LEU A 40 -4.37 4.55 -2.33
C LEU A 40 -5.27 5.31 -1.33
N LEU A 41 -5.13 5.01 -0.03
CA LEU A 41 -5.83 5.72 1.05
C LEU A 41 -5.23 7.11 1.27
N ALA A 42 -3.90 7.22 1.23
CA ALA A 42 -3.20 8.49 1.34
C ALA A 42 -3.55 9.44 0.18
N GLU A 43 -3.62 8.93 -1.05
CA GLU A 43 -4.02 9.70 -2.24
C GLU A 43 -5.47 10.23 -2.13
N ARG A 44 -6.33 9.51 -1.38
CA ARG A 44 -7.70 9.94 -1.09
C ARG A 44 -7.81 10.89 0.11
N GLY A 45 -6.68 11.31 0.68
CA GLY A 45 -6.65 12.22 1.82
C GLY A 45 -7.14 11.59 3.13
N VAL A 46 -7.12 10.25 3.25
CA VAL A 46 -7.50 9.58 4.50
C VAL A 46 -6.45 9.90 5.58
N PRO A 47 -6.83 10.35 6.78
CA PRO A 47 -5.87 10.69 7.83
C PRO A 47 -4.97 9.51 8.21
N LEU A 48 -3.67 9.75 8.38
CA LEU A 48 -2.68 8.73 8.74
C LEU A 48 -3.10 7.87 9.93
N LYS A 49 -3.68 8.47 10.98
CA LYS A 49 -4.18 7.76 12.17
C LYS A 49 -5.26 6.73 11.82
N ALA A 50 -6.16 7.06 10.90
CA ALA A 50 -7.21 6.15 10.44
C ALA A 50 -6.63 5.03 9.57
N ILE A 51 -5.65 5.33 8.72
CA ILE A 51 -4.93 4.33 7.92
C ILE A 51 -4.24 3.33 8.85
N MET A 52 -3.48 3.80 9.84
CA MET A 52 -2.78 2.94 10.80
C MET A 52 -3.73 2.06 11.61
N ALA A 53 -4.87 2.59 12.04
CA ALA A 53 -5.90 1.79 12.72
C ALA A 53 -6.47 0.68 11.82
N ARG A 54 -6.61 0.92 10.51
CA ARG A 54 -7.13 -0.05 9.54
C ARG A 54 -6.12 -1.13 9.17
N VAL A 55 -4.87 -0.76 8.93
CA VAL A 55 -3.82 -1.71 8.51
C VAL A 55 -3.16 -2.40 9.71
N GLY A 56 -3.28 -1.83 10.91
CA GLY A 56 -2.63 -2.31 12.13
C GLY A 56 -1.20 -1.78 12.29
N HIS A 57 -0.67 -1.86 13.51
CA HIS A 57 0.60 -1.24 13.91
C HIS A 57 1.84 -2.11 13.69
N ASN A 58 1.75 -3.21 12.93
CA ASN A 58 2.90 -4.11 12.71
C ASN A 58 4.02 -3.48 11.87
N ASP A 59 3.74 -2.41 11.11
CA ASP A 59 4.76 -1.71 10.33
C ASP A 59 4.43 -0.22 10.18
N PRO A 60 4.63 0.58 11.24
CA PRO A 60 4.30 2.00 11.25
C PRO A 60 5.32 2.81 10.44
N VAL A 61 6.58 2.38 10.38
CA VAL A 61 7.65 3.07 9.64
C VAL A 61 7.33 3.11 8.15
N THR A 62 6.97 1.98 7.55
CA THR A 62 6.67 1.96 6.12
C THR A 62 5.35 2.66 5.80
N THR A 63 4.37 2.60 6.71
CA THR A 63 3.11 3.35 6.55
C THR A 63 3.36 4.86 6.54
N MET A 64 4.19 5.36 7.47
CA MET A 64 4.60 6.75 7.53
C MET A 64 5.35 7.17 6.26
N SER A 65 6.34 6.38 5.83
CA SER A 65 7.14 6.68 4.65
C SER A 65 6.29 6.83 3.38
N ILE A 66 5.34 5.91 3.16
CA ILE A 66 4.43 5.98 2.01
C ILE A 66 3.51 7.20 2.11
N TYR A 67 2.94 7.44 3.28
CA TYR A 67 2.03 8.58 3.50
C TYR A 67 2.73 9.92 3.23
N THR A 68 3.94 10.11 3.77
CA THR A 68 4.73 11.33 3.53
C THR A 68 5.00 11.51 2.05
N HIS A 69 5.46 10.47 1.36
CA HIS A 69 5.76 10.56 -0.07
C HIS A 69 4.53 10.94 -0.93
N VAL A 70 3.36 10.37 -0.63
CA VAL A 70 2.12 10.71 -1.34
C VAL A 70 1.66 12.12 -1.00
N THR A 71 1.77 12.53 0.26
CA THR A 71 1.37 13.88 0.69
C THR A 71 2.25 14.96 0.05
N ASP A 72 3.56 14.73 -0.06
CA ASP A 72 4.49 15.64 -0.71
C ASP A 72 4.15 15.83 -2.20
N THR A 73 3.80 14.75 -2.89
CA THR A 73 3.41 14.82 -4.31
C THR A 73 2.07 15.55 -4.49
N MET A 74 1.09 15.31 -3.62
CA MET A 74 -0.19 16.06 -3.61
C MET A 74 0.03 17.55 -3.33
N SER A 75 0.90 17.90 -2.37
CA SER A 75 1.24 19.28 -2.05
C SER A 75 1.87 20.00 -3.23
N GLN A 76 2.85 19.38 -3.90
CA GLN A 76 3.47 19.94 -5.10
C GLN A 76 2.46 20.11 -6.25
N ALA A 77 1.55 19.15 -6.44
CA ALA A 77 0.49 19.25 -7.43
C ALA A 77 -0.46 20.42 -7.13
N ALA A 78 -0.84 20.61 -5.87
CA ALA A 78 -1.68 21.71 -5.43
C ALA A 78 -1.00 23.07 -5.66
N VAL A 79 0.29 23.21 -5.31
CA VAL A 79 1.06 24.44 -5.55
C VAL A 79 1.16 24.75 -7.05
N ARG A 80 1.40 23.74 -7.89
CA ARG A 80 1.41 23.94 -9.35
C ARG A 80 0.05 24.39 -9.89
N ALA A 81 -1.04 23.80 -9.41
CA ALA A 81 -2.40 24.20 -9.79
C ALA A 81 -2.70 25.65 -9.38
N MET A 82 -2.28 26.08 -8.18
CA MET A 82 -2.44 27.46 -7.73
C MET A 82 -1.62 28.44 -8.57
N ASN A 83 -0.38 28.08 -8.93
CA ASN A 83 0.47 28.93 -9.77
C ASN A 83 -0.03 29.08 -11.21
N ALA A 84 -0.81 28.10 -11.72
CA ALA A 84 -1.41 28.15 -13.06
C ALA A 84 -2.67 29.02 -13.15
N ILE A 85 -3.22 29.48 -12.02
CA ILE A 85 -4.38 30.40 -11.96
C ILE A 85 -3.91 31.87 -12.05
N LYS A 86 -2.60 32.11 -11.97
CA LYS A 86 -1.96 33.43 -12.03
C LYS A 86 -1.41 33.72 -13.42
#